data_AF-A0A2D9TFD8-F1
#
_entry.id   AF-A0A2D9TFD8-F1
#
_cell.length_a   1.000
_cell.length_b   1.000
_cell.length_c   1.000
_cell.angle_alpha   90.00
_cell.angle_beta   90.00
_cell.angle_gamma   90.00
#
_symmetry.space_group_name_H-M   'P 1'
#
loop_
_entity.id
_entity.type
_entity.pdbx_description
1 polymer ?
#
loop_
_entity_poly.entity_id
_entity_poly.type
_entity_poly.pdbx_seq_one_letter_code
_entity_poly.pdbx_strand_id
1 'polypeptide(L)'
;MKTTSWMLMLLALAGCNGQIGDSASGEPEPETPATVAPERDPVGEATLPAGRRLRRMSAEQFVASLEVATGERWADYEGFAAAMGRADYGEITEEGLELNVTFEKLVEDAGRATCEDAVAADVEGGDTILRHATLADRDPAKYAANLEYLYMRFLGQPLAENDARLTPWLDLLSAARPGDAEITDTVMQRRWTAVCVGLVTHPDFVSY
;
A
#
# COMPACT_ATOMS: atom_id res chain seq x y z
N MET A 1 -27.89 -40.27 -29.23
CA MET A 1 -27.53 -41.48 -28.46
C MET A 1 -26.07 -41.37 -28.03
N LYS A 2 -25.76 -41.83 -26.81
CA LYS A 2 -24.51 -41.72 -26.00
C LYS A 2 -24.45 -40.48 -25.09
N THR A 3 -25.06 -40.51 -23.90
CA THR A 3 -24.68 -41.10 -22.59
C THR A 3 -23.67 -40.27 -21.78
N THR A 4 -24.24 -39.54 -20.81
CA THR A 4 -23.87 -39.36 -19.38
C THR A 4 -22.51 -39.88 -18.90
N SER A 5 -21.78 -39.08 -18.10
CA SER A 5 -21.45 -39.45 -16.71
C SER A 5 -20.83 -38.30 -15.92
N TRP A 6 -21.45 -37.98 -14.77
CA TRP A 6 -20.92 -37.20 -13.66
C TRP A 6 -19.78 -37.93 -12.96
N MET A 7 -18.83 -37.18 -12.37
CA MET A 7 -18.08 -37.66 -11.22
C MET A 7 -17.76 -36.48 -10.28
N LEU A 8 -18.52 -36.39 -9.19
CA LEU A 8 -18.15 -35.65 -7.98
C LEU A 8 -16.90 -36.32 -7.37
N MET A 9 -15.94 -35.51 -6.93
CA MET A 9 -14.82 -35.99 -6.12
C MET A 9 -14.89 -35.32 -4.73
N LEU A 10 -15.27 -36.14 -3.74
CA LEU A 10 -15.23 -35.90 -2.31
C LEU A 10 -13.93 -36.53 -1.77
N LEU A 11 -13.06 -35.75 -1.11
CA LEU A 11 -11.97 -36.24 -0.26
C LEU A 11 -12.10 -35.49 1.09
N ALA A 12 -12.62 -36.11 2.15
CA ALA A 12 -11.96 -37.04 3.08
C ALA A 12 -11.02 -36.33 4.08
N LEU A 13 -11.62 -35.82 5.18
CA LEU A 13 -10.94 -35.42 6.40
C LEU A 13 -10.50 -36.67 7.17
N ALA A 14 -9.20 -36.93 7.23
CA ALA A 14 -8.60 -37.96 8.06
C ALA A 14 -8.37 -37.42 9.48
N GLY A 15 -9.01 -38.07 10.45
CA GLY A 15 -8.87 -37.78 11.88
C GLY A 15 -7.58 -38.34 12.47
N CYS A 16 -7.06 -37.66 13.50
CA CYS A 16 -6.10 -38.23 14.44
C CYS A 16 -6.86 -38.94 15.56
N ASN A 17 -6.65 -40.26 15.63
CA ASN A 17 -7.16 -41.17 16.64
C ASN A 17 -6.07 -41.33 17.71
N GLY A 18 -6.25 -40.71 18.88
CA GLY A 18 -5.33 -40.77 20.02
C GLY A 18 -5.89 -41.68 21.12
N GLN A 19 -5.15 -42.74 21.40
CA GLN A 19 -5.47 -43.90 22.23
C GLN A 19 -5.66 -43.56 23.72
N ILE A 20 -6.79 -43.96 24.32
CA ILE A 20 -7.06 -43.87 25.77
C ILE A 20 -6.54 -45.15 26.43
N GLY A 21 -5.49 -45.01 27.24
CA GLY A 21 -4.97 -46.02 28.15
C GLY A 21 -5.62 -45.95 29.54
N ASP A 22 -5.72 -47.10 30.17
CA ASP A 22 -6.61 -47.47 31.26
C ASP A 22 -6.13 -47.06 32.67
N SER A 23 -7.10 -46.70 33.51
CA SER A 23 -7.21 -46.82 34.98
C SER A 23 -6.08 -46.41 35.93
N ALA A 24 -6.36 -45.36 36.71
CA ALA A 24 -6.03 -45.31 38.14
C ALA A 24 -7.13 -44.54 38.88
N SER A 25 -8.00 -45.28 39.56
CA SER A 25 -8.97 -44.80 40.54
C SER A 25 -8.25 -44.14 41.72
N GLY A 26 -8.34 -42.81 41.78
CA GLY A 26 -8.10 -41.99 42.96
C GLY A 26 -9.17 -40.92 42.96
N GLU A 27 -10.05 -40.95 43.95
CA GLU A 27 -11.10 -39.94 44.16
C GLU A 27 -10.43 -38.65 44.63
N PRO A 28 -10.48 -37.53 43.86
CA PRO A 28 -9.99 -36.25 44.34
C PRO A 28 -11.14 -35.49 45.02
N GLU A 29 -10.86 -34.91 46.17
CA GLU A 29 -11.71 -33.93 46.86
C GLU A 29 -12.19 -32.83 45.91
N PRO A 30 -13.34 -32.17 46.19
CA PRO A 30 -13.81 -31.06 45.36
C PRO A 30 -12.84 -29.87 45.45
N GLU A 31 -11.89 -29.80 44.52
CA GLU A 31 -11.09 -28.62 44.29
C GLU A 31 -12.01 -27.52 43.75
N THR A 32 -12.21 -26.49 44.57
CA THR A 32 -12.76 -25.20 44.16
C THR A 32 -12.00 -24.76 42.91
N PRO A 33 -12.64 -24.39 41.78
CA PRO A 33 -11.91 -23.97 40.61
C PRO A 33 -11.16 -22.69 40.98
N ALA A 34 -9.84 -22.80 41.11
CA ALA A 34 -8.98 -21.64 41.14
C ALA A 34 -9.15 -20.96 39.79
N THR A 35 -9.79 -19.79 39.81
CA THR A 35 -9.83 -18.87 38.68
C THR A 35 -8.40 -18.40 38.43
N VAL A 36 -7.62 -19.19 37.69
CA VAL A 36 -6.34 -18.74 37.14
C VAL A 36 -6.73 -17.75 36.05
N ALA A 37 -6.70 -16.46 36.40
CA ALA A 37 -6.73 -15.41 35.40
C ALA A 37 -5.62 -15.71 34.39
N PRO A 38 -5.87 -15.67 33.07
CA PRO A 38 -4.82 -15.89 32.09
C PRO A 38 -3.72 -14.88 32.38
N GLU A 39 -2.52 -15.38 32.63
CA GLU A 39 -1.32 -14.56 32.82
C GLU A 39 -1.18 -13.74 31.55
N ARG A 40 -1.49 -12.44 31.65
CA ARG A 40 -1.25 -11.51 30.55
C ARG A 40 0.26 -11.44 30.40
N ASP A 41 0.73 -11.66 29.17
CA ASP A 41 2.12 -11.36 28.81
C ASP A 41 2.49 -9.99 29.40
N PRO A 42 3.68 -9.87 30.03
CA PRO A 42 4.09 -8.61 30.61
C PRO A 42 4.02 -7.52 29.55
N VAL A 43 3.21 -6.49 29.79
CA VAL A 43 3.20 -5.25 29.03
C VAL A 43 4.46 -4.48 29.45
N GLY A 44 5.60 -4.98 29.02
CA GLY A 44 6.89 -4.30 29.04
C GLY A 44 7.20 -3.82 27.64
N GLU A 45 7.86 -2.68 27.54
CA GLU A 45 8.37 -2.16 26.28
C GLU A 45 9.32 -3.21 25.69
N ALA A 46 8.91 -3.86 24.60
CA ALA A 46 9.75 -4.81 23.91
C ALA A 46 10.99 -4.05 23.43
N THR A 47 12.11 -4.20 24.14
CA THR A 47 13.39 -3.65 23.74
C THR A 47 13.90 -4.50 22.57
N LEU A 48 13.31 -4.28 21.40
CA LEU A 48 13.82 -4.86 20.16
C LEU A 48 15.21 -4.25 19.92
N PRO A 49 16.19 -5.04 19.49
CA PRO A 49 17.48 -4.53 19.07
C PRO A 49 17.29 -3.35 18.11
N ALA A 50 18.09 -2.29 18.26
CA ALA A 50 18.14 -1.17 17.32
C ALA A 50 18.79 -1.63 16.01
N GLY A 51 18.13 -2.54 15.28
CA GLY A 51 18.34 -2.69 13.85
C GLY A 51 17.88 -1.40 13.15
N ARG A 52 18.31 -1.19 11.90
CA ARG A 52 17.73 -0.16 11.03
C ARG A 52 16.23 -0.48 10.87
N ARG A 53 15.40 0.03 11.78
CA ARG A 53 13.96 0.05 11.59
C ARG A 53 13.71 0.97 10.41
N LEU A 54 12.89 0.52 9.46
CA LEU A 54 12.35 1.39 8.42
C LEU A 54 11.78 2.63 9.10
N ARG A 55 12.28 3.81 8.74
CA ARG A 55 11.73 5.08 9.24
C ARG A 55 10.92 5.70 8.12
N ARG A 56 9.73 6.17 8.44
CA ARG A 56 8.99 7.01 7.50
C ARG A 56 9.64 8.39 7.42
N MET A 57 9.36 9.08 6.33
CA MET A 57 9.60 10.51 6.20
C MET A 57 8.81 11.29 7.25
N SER A 58 9.38 12.42 7.71
CA SER A 58 8.57 13.44 8.38
C SER A 58 7.51 13.97 7.41
N ALA A 59 6.48 14.58 7.96
CA ALA A 59 5.45 15.20 7.12
C ALA A 59 6.00 16.26 6.16
N GLU A 60 6.92 17.09 6.66
CA GLU A 60 7.62 18.11 5.87
C GLU A 60 8.44 17.47 4.75
N GLN A 61 9.20 16.41 5.07
CA GLN A 61 10.00 15.68 4.09
C GLN A 61 9.12 15.04 3.02
N PHE A 62 8.00 14.43 3.41
CA PHE A 62 7.07 13.82 2.49
C PHE A 62 6.48 14.85 1.52
N VAL A 63 5.98 15.99 2.01
CA VAL A 63 5.39 17.03 1.15
C VAL A 63 6.44 17.66 0.23
N ALA A 64 7.64 17.91 0.72
CA ALA A 64 8.74 18.40 -0.12
C ALA A 64 9.11 17.39 -1.22
N SER A 65 9.15 16.10 -0.90
CA SER A 65 9.46 15.04 -1.86
C SER A 65 8.32 14.84 -2.87
N LEU A 66 7.08 14.99 -2.41
CA LEU A 66 5.90 14.96 -3.24
C LEU A 66 5.92 16.09 -4.27
N GLU A 67 6.19 17.33 -3.86
CA GLU A 67 6.30 18.47 -4.77
C GLU A 67 7.40 18.28 -5.82
N VAL A 68 8.54 17.71 -5.44
CA VAL A 68 9.59 17.34 -6.40
C VAL A 68 9.12 16.26 -7.37
N ALA A 69 8.41 15.24 -6.87
CA ALA A 69 7.97 14.10 -7.67
C ALA A 69 6.79 14.44 -8.60
N THR A 70 5.84 15.27 -8.18
CA THR A 70 4.64 15.62 -8.96
C THR A 70 4.75 16.96 -9.68
N GLY A 71 5.68 17.82 -9.28
CA GLY A 71 5.75 19.21 -9.72
C GLY A 71 4.67 20.09 -9.07
N GLU A 72 3.81 19.52 -8.24
CA GLU A 72 2.65 20.19 -7.66
C GLU A 72 2.78 20.33 -6.15
N ARG A 73 2.48 21.54 -5.67
CA ARG A 73 2.49 21.83 -4.24
C ARG A 73 1.13 21.52 -3.63
N TRP A 74 1.12 20.71 -2.57
CA TRP A 74 -0.10 20.46 -1.84
C TRP A 74 -0.55 21.69 -1.02
N ALA A 75 -1.63 22.34 -1.46
CA ALA A 75 -2.11 23.60 -0.89
C ALA A 75 -2.60 23.48 0.57
N ASP A 76 -3.16 22.32 0.95
CA ASP A 76 -3.78 22.12 2.27
C ASP A 76 -2.77 21.73 3.35
N TYR A 77 -1.47 21.65 3.03
CA TYR A 77 -0.44 21.20 3.96
C TYR A 77 -0.46 21.95 5.30
N GLU A 78 -0.60 23.28 5.29
CA GLU A 78 -0.62 24.10 6.51
C GLU A 78 -1.77 23.73 7.45
N GLY A 79 -2.92 23.30 6.90
CA GLY A 79 -4.07 22.84 7.69
C GLY A 79 -3.83 21.48 8.37
N PHE A 80 -3.00 20.62 7.76
CA PHE A 80 -2.68 19.30 8.29
C PHE A 80 -1.41 19.30 9.16
N ALA A 81 -0.48 20.22 8.93
CA ALA A 81 0.78 20.32 9.67
C ALA A 81 0.56 20.45 11.20
N ALA A 82 -0.47 21.20 11.60
CA ALA A 82 -0.87 21.32 13.01
C ALA A 82 -1.40 20.00 13.61
N ALA A 83 -2.07 19.17 12.82
CA ALA A 83 -2.65 17.89 13.27
C ALA A 83 -1.64 16.74 13.33
N MET A 84 -0.50 16.88 12.65
CA MET A 84 0.54 15.83 12.57
C MET A 84 1.52 15.80 13.74
N GLY A 85 1.29 16.63 14.77
CA GLY A 85 2.20 16.69 15.91
C GLY A 85 3.58 17.19 15.51
N ARG A 86 3.64 18.12 14.55
CA ARG A 86 4.86 18.89 14.28
C ARG A 86 5.42 19.34 15.61
N ALA A 87 6.72 19.10 15.83
CA ALA A 87 7.37 19.40 17.09
C ALA A 87 7.08 20.86 17.49
N ASP A 88 6.20 21.04 18.46
CA ASP A 88 6.05 22.29 19.17
C ASP A 88 7.11 22.28 20.24
N TYR A 89 8.23 22.96 19.99
CA TYR A 89 9.36 23.03 20.92
C TYR A 89 8.99 23.64 22.29
N GLY A 90 7.73 24.01 22.52
CA GLY A 90 7.16 24.24 23.85
C GLY A 90 6.78 22.98 24.64
N GLU A 91 6.29 21.91 24.01
CA GLU A 91 5.76 20.70 24.69
C GLU A 91 6.20 19.36 24.07
N ILE A 92 6.52 19.31 22.78
CA ILE A 92 6.92 18.10 22.04
C ILE A 92 8.23 18.37 21.30
N THR A 93 9.31 17.75 21.77
CA THR A 93 10.67 17.97 21.22
C THR A 93 11.06 16.97 20.14
N GLU A 94 10.27 15.90 19.93
CA GLU A 94 10.58 14.83 18.97
C GLU A 94 9.36 14.50 18.10
N GLU A 95 9.55 14.39 16.79
CA GLU A 95 8.52 13.90 15.88
C GLU A 95 8.49 12.36 15.90
N GLY A 96 7.31 11.78 16.09
CA GLY A 96 7.12 10.33 16.04
C GLY A 96 7.20 9.81 14.60
N LEU A 97 8.34 9.26 14.19
CA LEU A 97 8.56 8.67 12.85
C LEU A 97 8.07 7.22 12.71
N GLU A 98 7.10 6.82 13.53
CA GLU A 98 6.37 5.56 13.38
C GLU A 98 5.25 5.74 12.36
N LEU A 99 5.02 4.75 11.50
CA LEU A 99 3.87 4.75 10.59
C LEU A 99 2.58 4.67 11.43
N ASN A 100 1.70 5.65 11.25
CA ASN A 100 0.45 5.72 11.98
C ASN A 100 -0.68 6.16 11.04
N VAL A 101 -1.92 5.93 11.47
CA VAL A 101 -3.12 6.20 10.67
C VAL A 101 -3.21 7.67 10.23
N THR A 102 -2.76 8.61 11.06
CA THR A 102 -2.76 10.04 10.71
C THR A 102 -1.80 10.33 9.56
N PHE A 103 -0.61 9.75 9.59
CA PHE A 103 0.36 9.88 8.50
C PHE A 103 -0.11 9.17 7.23
N GLU A 104 -0.70 7.97 7.33
CA GLU A 104 -1.26 7.28 6.17
C GLU A 104 -2.35 8.12 5.49
N LYS A 105 -3.25 8.71 6.29
CA LYS A 105 -4.28 9.62 5.78
C LYS A 105 -3.70 10.85 5.08
N LEU A 106 -2.64 11.42 5.66
CA LEU A 106 -1.91 12.52 5.04
C LEU A 106 -1.39 12.13 3.66
N VAL A 107 -0.68 11.00 3.59
CA VAL A 107 -0.09 10.49 2.34
C VAL A 107 -1.17 10.27 1.29
N GLU A 108 -2.31 9.68 1.67
CA GLU A 108 -3.44 9.46 0.77
C GLU A 108 -4.08 10.76 0.25
N ASP A 109 -4.27 11.75 1.12
CA ASP A 109 -4.89 13.03 0.75
C ASP A 109 -3.99 13.87 -0.13
N ALA A 110 -2.74 14.06 0.32
CA ALA A 110 -1.74 14.81 -0.41
C ALA A 110 -1.43 14.16 -1.76
N GLY A 111 -1.24 12.83 -1.76
CA GLY A 111 -1.00 12.07 -2.98
C GLY A 111 -2.16 12.20 -3.96
N ARG A 112 -3.41 12.10 -3.51
CA ARG A 112 -4.58 12.27 -4.40
C ARG A 112 -4.65 13.67 -4.98
N ALA A 113 -4.57 14.72 -4.15
CA ALA A 113 -4.68 16.09 -4.60
C ALA A 113 -3.58 16.44 -5.62
N THR A 114 -2.33 16.19 -5.25
CA THR A 114 -1.18 16.55 -6.11
C THR A 114 -1.09 15.71 -7.38
N CYS A 115 -1.48 14.42 -7.34
CA CYS A 115 -1.51 13.59 -8.55
C CYS A 115 -2.67 13.96 -9.49
N GLU A 116 -3.81 14.40 -8.97
CA GLU A 116 -4.89 14.95 -9.80
C GLU A 116 -4.44 16.22 -10.51
N ASP A 117 -3.82 17.14 -9.76
CA ASP A 117 -3.29 18.39 -10.29
C ASP A 117 -2.17 18.15 -11.32
N ALA A 118 -1.22 17.25 -11.03
CA ALA A 118 -0.08 16.99 -11.90
C ALA A 118 -0.49 16.37 -13.24
N VAL A 119 -1.44 15.42 -13.20
CA VAL A 119 -1.98 14.84 -14.44
C VAL A 119 -2.81 15.89 -15.21
N ALA A 120 -3.52 16.78 -14.53
CA ALA A 120 -4.23 17.88 -15.20
C ALA A 120 -3.25 18.86 -15.87
N ALA A 121 -2.17 19.24 -15.18
CA ALA A 121 -1.12 20.10 -15.72
C ALA A 121 -0.46 19.49 -16.97
N ASP A 122 -0.23 18.18 -16.99
CA ASP A 122 0.32 17.49 -18.16
C ASP A 122 -0.65 17.48 -19.36
N VAL A 123 -1.95 17.42 -19.11
CA VAL A 123 -2.97 17.57 -20.17
C VAL A 123 -2.91 18.98 -20.80
N GLU A 124 -2.52 19.98 -20.01
CA GLU A 124 -2.33 21.37 -20.46
C GLU A 124 -0.95 21.64 -21.09
N GLY A 125 -0.10 20.62 -21.21
CA GLY A 125 1.21 20.69 -21.86
C GLY A 125 2.42 20.54 -20.94
N GLY A 126 2.21 20.18 -19.67
CA GLY A 126 3.26 19.67 -18.79
C GLY A 126 3.80 18.29 -19.23
N ASP A 127 4.87 17.83 -18.59
CA ASP A 127 5.52 16.54 -18.88
C ASP A 127 5.99 15.81 -17.61
N THR A 128 5.35 16.05 -16.46
CA THR A 128 5.80 15.55 -15.17
C THR A 128 5.43 14.09 -14.95
N ILE A 129 4.17 13.72 -15.16
CA ILE A 129 3.61 12.36 -15.01
C ILE A 129 3.51 11.65 -16.36
N LEU A 130 3.12 12.36 -17.42
CA LEU A 130 2.84 11.88 -18.78
C LEU A 130 3.99 12.23 -19.75
N ARG A 131 5.23 11.92 -19.37
CA ARG A 131 6.41 12.27 -20.18
C ARG A 131 6.54 11.47 -21.47
N HIS A 132 6.16 10.19 -21.43
CA HIS A 132 6.32 9.25 -22.55
C HIS A 132 5.01 8.67 -23.06
N ALA A 133 3.88 9.12 -22.51
CA ALA A 133 2.53 8.74 -22.90
C ALA A 133 1.63 9.97 -22.88
N THR A 134 0.50 9.88 -23.58
CA THR A 134 -0.59 10.85 -23.58
C THR A 134 -1.88 10.16 -23.18
N LEU A 135 -2.93 10.93 -22.89
CA LEU A 135 -4.23 10.33 -22.59
C LEU A 135 -4.87 9.61 -23.78
N ALA A 136 -4.43 9.87 -25.01
CA ALA A 136 -4.91 9.21 -26.23
C ALA A 136 -4.17 7.90 -26.55
N ASP A 137 -3.01 7.65 -25.93
CA ASP A 137 -2.23 6.45 -26.20
C ASP A 137 -2.96 5.19 -25.69
N ARG A 138 -2.99 4.14 -26.51
CA ARG A 138 -3.51 2.80 -26.17
C ARG A 138 -2.47 1.70 -26.42
N ASP A 139 -1.21 2.10 -26.50
CA ASP A 139 -0.07 1.23 -26.79
C ASP A 139 0.65 0.83 -25.49
N PRO A 140 0.70 -0.47 -25.14
CA PRO A 140 1.45 -0.95 -23.97
C PRO A 140 2.92 -0.53 -23.95
N ALA A 141 3.56 -0.32 -25.10
CA ALA A 141 4.96 0.14 -25.14
C ALA A 141 5.11 1.57 -24.62
N LYS A 142 4.15 2.45 -24.92
CA LYS A 142 4.10 3.82 -24.37
C LYS A 142 3.85 3.81 -22.88
N TYR A 143 2.97 2.91 -22.41
CA TYR A 143 2.69 2.74 -20.99
C TYR A 143 3.95 2.29 -20.24
N ALA A 144 4.63 1.26 -20.74
CA ALA A 144 5.86 0.75 -20.13
C ALA A 144 6.95 1.83 -20.06
N ALA A 145 7.22 2.54 -21.16
CA ALA A 145 8.21 3.62 -21.18
C ALA A 145 7.88 4.74 -20.17
N ASN A 146 6.60 5.09 -20.02
CA ASN A 146 6.18 6.09 -19.04
C ASN A 146 6.31 5.56 -17.60
N LEU A 147 5.95 4.30 -17.35
CA LEU A 147 6.11 3.68 -16.04
C LEU A 147 7.58 3.55 -15.62
N GLU A 148 8.49 3.19 -16.52
CA GLU A 148 9.93 3.16 -16.25
C GLU A 148 10.44 4.53 -15.80
N TYR A 149 10.01 5.59 -16.50
CA TYR A 149 10.29 6.96 -16.10
C TYR A 149 9.73 7.28 -14.70
N LEU A 150 8.47 6.93 -14.43
CA LEU A 150 7.84 7.19 -13.13
C LEU A 150 8.51 6.42 -11.99
N TYR A 151 8.92 5.17 -12.21
CA TYR A 151 9.67 4.39 -11.21
C TYR A 151 11.00 5.05 -10.86
N MET A 152 11.73 5.53 -11.86
CA MET A 152 12.96 6.26 -11.61
C MET A 152 12.68 7.59 -10.89
N ARG A 153 11.61 8.29 -11.26
CA ARG A 153 11.27 9.60 -10.71
C ARG A 153 10.80 9.53 -9.25
N PHE A 154 9.89 8.61 -8.94
CA PHE A 154 9.31 8.47 -7.60
C PHE A 154 10.22 7.64 -6.70
N LEU A 155 10.70 6.50 -7.18
CA LEU A 155 11.37 5.51 -6.33
C LEU A 155 12.90 5.53 -6.46
N GLY A 156 13.45 6.32 -7.40
CA GLY A 156 14.90 6.40 -7.64
C GLY A 156 15.50 5.08 -8.15
N GLN A 157 14.66 4.16 -8.65
CA GLN A 157 15.08 2.82 -9.01
C GLN A 157 15.05 2.63 -10.53
N PRO A 158 16.19 2.28 -11.15
CA PRO A 158 16.18 1.83 -12.54
C PRO A 158 15.48 0.46 -12.60
N LEU A 159 14.68 0.27 -13.64
CA LEU A 159 14.06 -1.02 -13.95
C LEU A 159 14.88 -1.75 -15.00
N ALA A 160 14.89 -3.09 -14.92
CA ALA A 160 15.39 -3.91 -16.01
C ALA A 160 14.36 -3.94 -17.16
N GLU A 161 14.81 -4.34 -18.35
CA GLU A 161 13.89 -4.62 -19.45
C GLU A 161 12.90 -5.72 -19.04
N ASN A 162 11.61 -5.51 -19.28
CA ASN A 162 10.52 -6.44 -18.90
C ASN A 162 10.45 -6.75 -17.39
N ASP A 163 10.76 -5.77 -16.53
CA ASP A 163 10.67 -5.93 -15.08
C ASP A 163 9.25 -6.29 -14.63
N ALA A 164 9.11 -7.38 -13.87
CA ALA A 164 7.82 -7.87 -13.38
C ALA A 164 7.09 -6.88 -12.46
N ARG A 165 7.81 -5.91 -11.87
CA ARG A 165 7.21 -4.83 -11.07
C ARG A 165 6.28 -3.93 -11.90
N LEU A 166 6.44 -3.89 -13.22
CA LEU A 166 5.56 -3.11 -14.10
C LEU A 166 4.20 -3.77 -14.34
N THR A 167 4.10 -5.09 -14.18
CA THR A 167 2.90 -5.86 -14.55
C THR A 167 1.61 -5.33 -13.90
N PRO A 168 1.54 -5.09 -12.58
CA PRO A 168 0.30 -4.60 -11.95
C PRO A 168 -0.18 -3.27 -12.52
N TRP A 169 0.76 -2.38 -12.88
CA TRP A 169 0.44 -1.08 -13.46
C TRP A 169 0.03 -1.17 -14.93
N LEU A 170 0.70 -2.04 -15.69
CA LEU A 170 0.33 -2.33 -17.07
C LEU A 170 -1.06 -2.96 -17.14
N ASP A 171 -1.37 -3.87 -16.22
CA ASP A 171 -2.70 -4.47 -16.09
C ASP A 171 -3.75 -3.39 -15.77
N LEU A 172 -3.47 -2.48 -14.83
CA LEU A 172 -4.35 -1.35 -14.52
C LEU A 172 -4.61 -0.46 -15.76
N LEU A 173 -3.56 -0.12 -16.51
CA LEU A 173 -3.63 0.76 -17.68
C LEU A 173 -4.32 0.11 -18.88
N SER A 174 -4.18 -1.21 -19.04
CA SER A 174 -4.71 -1.98 -20.17
C SER A 174 -6.03 -2.69 -19.89
N ALA A 175 -6.46 -2.79 -18.62
CA ALA A 175 -7.66 -3.53 -18.23
C ALA A 175 -8.88 -3.17 -19.09
N ALA A 176 -9.59 -4.19 -19.56
CA ALA A 176 -10.86 -4.00 -20.25
C ALA A 176 -11.91 -3.40 -19.29
N ARG A 177 -12.85 -2.62 -19.83
CA ARG A 177 -13.98 -2.11 -19.06
C ARG A 177 -15.14 -3.09 -19.07
N PRO A 178 -16.05 -3.04 -18.08
CA PRO A 178 -17.26 -3.86 -18.08
C PRO A 178 -18.04 -3.71 -19.39
N GLY A 179 -18.42 -4.84 -19.98
CA GLY A 179 -19.17 -4.88 -21.24
C GLY A 179 -18.37 -4.41 -22.46
N ASP A 180 -17.03 -4.55 -22.43
CA ASP A 180 -16.11 -4.14 -23.50
C ASP A 180 -16.24 -2.65 -23.88
N ALA A 181 -16.64 -1.81 -22.92
CA ALA A 181 -16.75 -0.38 -23.14
C ALA A 181 -15.39 0.24 -23.52
N GLU A 182 -15.42 1.18 -24.47
CA GLU A 182 -14.21 1.86 -24.92
C GLU A 182 -13.48 2.58 -23.77
N ILE A 183 -12.15 2.52 -23.81
CA ILE A 183 -11.27 3.24 -22.89
C ILE A 183 -11.14 4.67 -23.42
N THR A 184 -11.88 5.60 -22.82
CA THR A 184 -11.83 7.03 -23.15
C THR A 184 -10.65 7.71 -22.47
N ASP A 185 -10.29 8.90 -22.94
CA ASP A 185 -9.19 9.71 -22.36
C ASP A 185 -9.47 10.07 -20.89
N THR A 186 -10.73 10.32 -20.53
CA THR A 186 -11.13 10.51 -19.12
C THR A 186 -10.87 9.27 -18.26
N VAL A 187 -11.03 8.07 -18.82
CA VAL A 187 -10.68 6.82 -18.10
C VAL A 187 -9.17 6.71 -17.96
N MET A 188 -8.41 7.03 -19.01
CA MET A 188 -6.95 7.03 -18.94
C MET A 188 -6.41 8.05 -17.96
N GLN A 189 -7.02 9.24 -17.88
CA GLN A 189 -6.66 10.25 -16.89
C GLN A 189 -6.75 9.68 -15.48
N ARG A 190 -7.90 9.07 -15.14
CA ARG A 190 -8.10 8.41 -13.83
C ARG A 190 -7.12 7.29 -13.57
N ARG A 191 -6.75 6.51 -14.60
CA ARG A 191 -5.77 5.43 -14.47
C ARG A 191 -4.37 5.96 -14.21
N TRP A 192 -3.95 7.01 -14.92
CA TRP A 192 -2.66 7.65 -14.69
C TRP A 192 -2.60 8.35 -13.33
N THR A 193 -3.68 9.00 -12.90
CA THR A 193 -3.80 9.51 -11.52
C THR A 193 -3.66 8.37 -10.51
N ALA A 194 -4.32 7.23 -10.72
CA ALA A 194 -4.21 6.08 -9.82
C ALA A 194 -2.78 5.48 -9.79
N VAL A 195 -2.08 5.44 -10.93
CA VAL A 195 -0.65 5.07 -10.98
C VAL A 195 0.18 6.03 -10.14
N CYS A 196 0.03 7.34 -10.34
CA CYS A 196 0.75 8.36 -9.56
C CYS A 196 0.49 8.21 -8.06
N VAL A 197 -0.78 8.10 -7.64
CA VAL A 197 -1.14 7.89 -6.23
C VAL A 197 -0.50 6.62 -5.68
N GLY A 198 -0.56 5.52 -6.44
CA GLY A 198 0.03 4.25 -6.04
C GLY A 198 1.55 4.28 -5.88
N LEU A 199 2.25 5.12 -6.65
CA LEU A 199 3.70 5.35 -6.50
C LEU A 199 4.02 6.25 -5.29
N VAL A 200 3.21 7.28 -5.04
CA VAL A 200 3.33 8.15 -3.86
C VAL A 200 3.10 7.38 -2.56
N THR A 201 2.17 6.41 -2.57
CA THR A 201 1.89 5.59 -1.39
C THR A 201 2.77 4.34 -1.29
N HIS A 202 3.71 4.17 -2.23
CA HIS A 202 4.61 3.04 -2.22
C HIS A 202 5.55 3.10 -0.99
N PRO A 203 5.83 1.97 -0.30
CA PRO A 203 6.73 1.95 0.86
C PRO A 203 8.09 2.61 0.59
N ASP A 204 8.69 2.34 -0.57
CA ASP A 204 9.98 2.93 -0.98
C ASP A 204 9.92 4.45 -1.23
N PHE A 205 8.74 5.03 -1.41
CA PHE A 205 8.56 6.48 -1.51
C PHE A 205 8.45 7.11 -0.11
N VAL A 206 7.69 6.49 0.78
CA VAL A 206 7.37 7.06 2.11
C VAL A 206 8.41 6.73 3.19
N SER A 207 9.40 5.90 2.90
CA SER A 207 10.41 5.42 3.87
C SER A 207 11.85 5.52 3.36
N TYR A 208 12.80 5.55 4.31
CA TYR A 208 14.26 5.54 4.06
C TYR A 208 15.05 4.79 5.15
#